data_AF-A0A7R9UXH5-F1
#
_entry.id   AF-A0A7R9UXH5-F1
#
_cell.length_a   1.000
_cell.length_b   1.000
_cell.length_c   1.000
_cell.angle_alpha   90.00
_cell.angle_beta   90.00
_cell.angle_gamma   90.00
#
_symmetry.space_group_name_H-M   'P 1'
#
loop_
_entity.id
_entity.type
_entity.pdbx_description
1 polymer ?
#
loop_
_entity_poly.entity_id
_entity_poly.type
_entity_poly.pdbx_seq_one_letter_code
_entity_poly.pdbx_strand_id
1 'polypeptide(L)'
;RGGFRVVRRRCASAGLRYKVLALPPAFRLSRRSSQLAQPSVAYSIRSAHSARRPVRAGLLPLRTDEAGRTANFITAHDHPLWEQRTPEQIDAYLRDTFPHVPLDAAHIGAAELARFARSAGGHFPQPQHCTDAALVPTGAAGCAAVLAGDALHAFPPDLGQGVNAGLQDVGALAAQLDAHAVR
;
A
#
# COMPACT_ATOMS: atom_id res chain seq x y z
N ARG A 1 17.88 25.61 18.80
CA ARG A 1 17.81 26.08 17.39
C ARG A 1 17.41 24.88 16.57
N GLY A 2 16.31 24.96 15.84
CA GLY A 2 15.77 23.87 15.04
C GLY A 2 14.38 24.26 14.55
N GLY A 3 13.96 23.74 13.41
CA GLY A 3 12.61 23.93 12.90
C GLY A 3 12.26 22.76 12.01
N PHE A 4 11.06 22.21 12.15
CA PHE A 4 10.61 21.11 11.31
C PHE A 4 10.35 21.61 9.88
N ARG A 5 11.41 21.65 9.08
CA ARG A 5 11.35 22.06 7.67
C ARG A 5 11.21 20.82 6.80
N VAL A 6 10.07 20.73 6.11
CA VAL A 6 9.77 19.65 5.18
C VAL A 6 10.46 19.88 3.84
N VAL A 7 11.19 18.87 3.35
CA VAL A 7 11.79 18.81 2.01
C VAL A 7 11.10 17.72 1.21
N ARG A 8 10.73 18.03 -0.04
CA ARG A 8 10.08 17.09 -0.98
C ARG A 8 11.03 16.69 -2.10
N ARG A 9 10.90 15.46 -2.60
CA ARG A 9 11.70 14.91 -3.71
C ARG A 9 10.81 14.40 -4.83
N ARG A 10 11.26 14.50 -6.08
CA ARG A 10 10.58 13.90 -7.23
C ARG A 10 10.69 12.37 -7.15
N CYS A 11 9.62 11.68 -7.52
CA CYS A 11 9.57 10.22 -7.58
C CYS A 11 8.55 9.81 -8.64
N ALA A 12 8.85 8.77 -9.42
CA ALA A 12 7.97 8.26 -10.46
C ALA A 12 6.68 7.62 -9.90
N SER A 13 6.75 7.06 -8.69
CA SER A 13 5.62 6.43 -8.02
C SER A 13 4.70 7.42 -7.30
N ALA A 14 5.14 8.67 -7.11
CA ALA A 14 4.32 9.69 -6.47
C ALA A 14 3.06 9.98 -7.30
N GLY A 15 1.90 10.07 -6.65
CA GLY A 15 0.62 10.30 -7.32
C GLY A 15 0.02 9.08 -8.02
N LEU A 16 0.69 7.92 -8.03
CA LEU A 16 0.04 6.67 -8.41
C LEU A 16 -1.18 6.43 -7.50
N ARG A 17 -2.24 5.92 -8.10
CA ARG A 17 -3.46 5.59 -7.39
C ARG A 17 -3.46 4.12 -7.03
N TYR A 18 -4.00 3.79 -5.86
CA TYR A 18 -4.18 2.42 -5.43
C TYR A 18 -5.59 2.16 -4.93
N LYS A 19 -6.11 0.97 -5.20
CA LYS A 19 -7.31 0.45 -4.55
C LYS A 19 -7.17 -1.03 -4.28
N VAL A 20 -7.90 -1.49 -3.27
CA VAL A 20 -7.74 -2.80 -2.68
C VAL A 20 -9.02 -3.60 -2.89
N LEU A 21 -8.89 -4.79 -3.49
CA LEU A 21 -9.95 -5.77 -3.63
C LEU A 21 -9.76 -6.86 -2.57
N ALA A 22 -10.81 -7.19 -1.83
CA ALA A 22 -10.82 -8.33 -0.93
C ALA A 22 -11.09 -9.61 -1.75
N LEU A 23 -10.33 -10.65 -1.44
CA LEU A 23 -10.38 -11.98 -2.04
C LEU A 23 -10.48 -13.02 -0.93
N PRO A 24 -10.98 -14.22 -1.23
CA PRO A 24 -10.83 -15.36 -0.33
C PRO A 24 -9.34 -15.63 -0.02
N PRO A 25 -9.02 -16.18 1.17
CA PRO A 25 -7.63 -16.46 1.56
C PRO A 25 -6.90 -17.38 0.58
N ALA A 26 -7.62 -18.38 0.09
CA ALA A 26 -7.20 -19.31 -0.92
C ALA A 26 -8.19 -19.29 -2.09
N PHE A 27 -7.66 -19.16 -3.31
CA PHE A 27 -8.43 -19.18 -4.53
C PHE A 27 -7.63 -19.80 -5.66
N ARG A 28 -8.28 -20.28 -6.72
CA ARG A 28 -7.57 -20.89 -7.85
C ARG A 28 -6.70 -19.85 -8.55
N LEU A 29 -5.41 -20.13 -8.70
CA LEU A 29 -4.47 -19.26 -9.40
C LEU A 29 -4.63 -19.28 -10.92
N SER A 30 -5.35 -20.28 -11.44
CA SER A 30 -5.66 -20.39 -12.86
C SER A 30 -6.96 -21.14 -13.06
N ARG A 31 -7.74 -20.76 -14.08
CA ARG A 31 -8.92 -21.51 -14.52
C ARG A 31 -8.57 -22.92 -15.03
N ARG A 32 -7.33 -23.12 -15.48
CA ARG A 32 -6.83 -24.40 -16.02
C ARG A 32 -6.17 -25.29 -14.98
N SER A 33 -5.88 -24.77 -13.80
CA SER A 33 -5.21 -25.50 -12.72
C SER A 33 -6.10 -25.60 -11.49
N SER A 34 -5.96 -26.68 -10.72
CA SER A 34 -6.55 -26.82 -9.39
C SER A 34 -5.70 -26.16 -8.29
N GLN A 35 -4.52 -25.62 -8.64
CA GLN A 35 -3.63 -24.99 -7.68
C GLN A 35 -4.28 -23.76 -7.03
N LEU A 36 -4.27 -23.75 -5.70
CA LEU A 36 -4.80 -22.66 -4.89
C LEU A 36 -3.67 -21.70 -4.46
N ALA A 37 -4.02 -20.42 -4.32
CA ALA A 37 -3.19 -19.41 -3.70
C ALA A 37 -2.97 -19.75 -2.24
N GLN A 38 -1.73 -19.70 -1.77
CA GLN A 38 -1.37 -19.89 -0.37
C GLN A 38 -1.30 -18.53 0.34
N PRO A 39 -1.92 -18.34 1.52
CA PRO A 39 -1.87 -17.08 2.26
C PRO A 39 -0.46 -16.57 2.54
N SER A 40 0.48 -17.48 2.84
CA SER A 40 1.88 -17.18 3.18
C SER A 40 2.77 -16.81 1.99
N VAL A 41 2.28 -16.91 0.76
CA VAL A 41 3.07 -16.69 -0.46
C VAL A 41 2.64 -15.41 -1.15
N ALA A 42 3.57 -14.53 -1.49
CA ALA A 42 3.27 -13.35 -2.30
C ALA A 42 2.92 -13.72 -3.76
N TYR A 43 1.90 -13.09 -4.34
CA TYR A 43 1.56 -13.27 -5.75
C TYR A 43 1.51 -11.93 -6.50
N SER A 44 1.90 -11.96 -7.77
CA SER A 44 1.67 -10.88 -8.72
C SER A 44 0.96 -11.45 -9.94
N ILE A 45 -0.37 -11.27 -9.99
CA ILE A 45 -1.17 -11.72 -11.12
C ILE A 45 -1.12 -10.61 -12.18
N ARG A 46 -0.61 -10.95 -13.37
CA ARG A 46 -0.41 -9.99 -14.46
C ARG A 46 -1.65 -9.91 -15.33
N SER A 47 -2.00 -8.73 -15.84
CA SER A 47 -3.03 -8.59 -16.86
C SER A 47 -2.66 -9.36 -18.13
N ALA A 48 -3.67 -9.88 -18.84
CA ALA A 48 -3.48 -10.44 -20.18
C ALA A 48 -3.10 -9.36 -21.21
N HIS A 49 -3.54 -8.13 -20.99
CA HIS A 49 -3.16 -6.98 -21.81
C HIS A 49 -1.72 -6.57 -21.51
N SER A 50 -0.83 -6.79 -22.49
CA SER A 50 0.60 -6.47 -22.38
C SER A 50 1.01 -5.14 -23.04
N ALA A 51 0.16 -4.56 -23.90
CA ALA A 51 0.66 -3.63 -24.91
C ALA A 51 0.47 -2.12 -24.63
N ARG A 52 -0.41 -1.67 -23.73
CA ARG A 52 -0.63 -0.21 -23.53
C ARG A 52 -0.75 0.28 -22.09
N ARG A 53 -1.43 -0.44 -21.21
CA ARG A 53 -1.59 -0.06 -19.79
C ARG A 53 -1.66 -1.32 -18.92
N PRO A 54 -0.53 -2.01 -18.67
CA PRO A 54 -0.53 -3.24 -17.90
C PRO A 54 -0.88 -2.94 -16.45
N VAL A 55 -1.71 -3.80 -15.85
CA VAL A 55 -2.06 -3.73 -14.43
C VAL A 55 -1.79 -5.08 -13.79
N ARG A 56 -1.45 -5.06 -12.51
CA ARG A 56 -1.21 -6.26 -11.72
C ARG A 56 -2.12 -6.24 -10.51
N ALA A 57 -2.63 -7.41 -10.14
CA ALA A 57 -3.17 -7.64 -8.81
C ALA A 57 -2.02 -8.14 -7.94
N GLY A 58 -1.55 -7.30 -7.02
CA GLY A 58 -0.48 -7.62 -6.08
C GLY A 58 -1.03 -8.12 -4.76
N LEU A 59 -0.70 -9.35 -4.39
CA LEU A 59 -1.15 -9.98 -3.16
C LEU A 59 0.05 -10.19 -2.25
N LEU A 60 0.06 -9.51 -1.11
CA LEU A 60 1.10 -9.68 -0.09
C LEU A 60 0.83 -10.94 0.74
N PRO A 61 1.87 -11.52 1.36
CA PRO A 61 1.69 -12.66 2.25
C PRO A 61 0.98 -12.21 3.53
N LEU A 62 0.07 -13.05 4.01
CA LEU A 62 -0.61 -12.87 5.29
C LEU A 62 -0.32 -14.07 6.18
N ARG A 63 -0.13 -13.82 7.48
CA ARG A 63 0.12 -14.88 8.47
C ARG A 63 -1.14 -15.68 8.79
N THR A 64 -2.32 -15.05 8.66
CA THR A 64 -3.62 -15.66 8.95
C THR A 64 -4.53 -15.59 7.74
N ASP A 65 -5.45 -16.53 7.65
CA ASP A 65 -6.50 -16.62 6.63
C ASP A 65 -7.86 -16.10 7.11
N GLU A 66 -8.02 -15.82 8.40
CA GLU A 66 -9.29 -15.40 9.01
C GLU A 66 -9.90 -14.12 8.40
N ALA A 67 -9.07 -13.20 7.90
CA ALA A 67 -9.51 -11.88 7.42
C ALA A 67 -9.68 -11.79 5.89
N GLY A 68 -9.61 -12.92 5.16
CA GLY A 68 -9.49 -12.86 3.71
C GLY A 68 -8.11 -12.39 3.26
N ARG A 69 -7.99 -12.07 1.98
CA ARG A 69 -6.74 -11.60 1.36
C ARG A 69 -6.98 -10.36 0.54
N THR A 70 -5.98 -9.49 0.45
CA THR A 70 -6.07 -8.26 -0.34
C THR A 70 -5.28 -8.37 -1.64
N ALA A 71 -5.92 -7.96 -2.73
CA ALA A 71 -5.27 -7.67 -4.00
C ALA A 71 -5.17 -6.16 -4.20
N ASN A 72 -3.95 -5.67 -4.26
CA ASN A 72 -3.64 -4.27 -4.50
C ASN A 72 -3.53 -4.02 -6.00
N PHE A 73 -4.30 -3.05 -6.48
CA PHE A 73 -4.22 -2.53 -7.84
C PHE A 73 -3.59 -1.15 -7.76
N ILE A 74 -2.41 -0.99 -8.36
CA ILE A 74 -1.65 0.27 -8.37
C ILE A 74 -1.45 0.68 -9.82
N THR A 75 -1.95 1.85 -10.20
CA THR A 75 -1.92 2.34 -11.59
C THR A 75 -1.85 3.87 -11.64
N ALA A 76 -1.54 4.41 -12.82
CA ALA A 76 -1.63 5.85 -13.07
C ALA A 76 -3.07 6.37 -12.89
N HIS A 77 -3.23 7.66 -12.62
CA HIS A 77 -4.54 8.27 -12.31
C HIS A 77 -5.56 8.20 -13.45
N ASP A 78 -5.07 8.11 -14.69
CA ASP A 78 -5.81 8.04 -15.95
C ASP A 78 -6.00 6.59 -16.45
N HIS A 79 -5.71 5.58 -15.61
CA HIS A 79 -5.92 4.18 -15.97
C HIS A 79 -7.43 3.84 -16.07
N PRO A 80 -7.89 3.06 -17.07
CA PRO A 80 -9.31 2.72 -17.25
C PRO A 80 -9.99 2.07 -16.03
N LEU A 81 -9.20 1.43 -15.17
CA LEU A 81 -9.65 0.91 -13.87
C LEU A 81 -10.40 1.97 -13.03
N TRP A 82 -10.00 3.24 -13.15
CA TRP A 82 -10.57 4.37 -12.42
C TRP A 82 -11.84 4.91 -13.03
N GLU A 83 -12.31 4.41 -14.17
CA GLU A 83 -13.55 4.83 -14.83
C GLU A 83 -14.72 3.90 -14.50
N GLN A 84 -14.42 2.72 -13.96
CA GLN A 84 -15.42 1.72 -13.59
C GLN A 84 -16.14 2.19 -12.31
N ARG A 85 -17.48 2.25 -12.35
CA ARG A 85 -18.34 2.82 -11.29
C ARG A 85 -19.38 1.84 -10.76
N THR A 86 -19.72 0.80 -11.51
CA THR A 86 -20.70 -0.21 -11.10
C THR A 86 -20.08 -1.59 -10.87
N PRO A 87 -20.73 -2.48 -10.09
CA PRO A 87 -20.27 -3.85 -9.91
C PRO A 87 -20.11 -4.60 -11.24
N GLU A 88 -21.02 -4.41 -12.19
CA GLU A 88 -21.04 -5.09 -13.50
C GLU A 88 -19.88 -4.63 -14.37
N GLN A 89 -19.57 -3.33 -14.34
CA GLN A 89 -18.41 -2.76 -15.02
C GLN A 89 -17.11 -3.32 -14.45
N ILE A 90 -16.99 -3.42 -13.13
CA ILE A 90 -15.82 -4.03 -12.48
C ILE A 90 -15.71 -5.52 -12.84
N ASP A 91 -16.80 -6.28 -12.79
CA ASP A 91 -16.80 -7.70 -13.15
C ASP A 91 -16.32 -7.92 -14.59
N ALA A 92 -16.90 -7.17 -15.53
CA ALA A 92 -16.51 -7.23 -16.93
C ALA A 92 -15.03 -6.85 -17.12
N TYR A 93 -14.59 -5.77 -16.47
CA TYR A 93 -13.21 -5.32 -16.49
C TYR A 93 -12.24 -6.39 -15.96
N LEU A 94 -12.56 -7.05 -14.84
CA LEU A 94 -11.68 -8.06 -14.24
C LEU A 94 -11.62 -9.33 -15.10
N ARG A 95 -12.73 -9.76 -15.70
CA ARG A 95 -12.77 -10.90 -16.63
C ARG A 95 -11.95 -10.65 -17.89
N ASP A 96 -12.03 -9.45 -18.44
CA ASP A 96 -11.24 -9.05 -19.60
C ASP A 96 -9.74 -8.88 -19.25
N THR A 97 -9.44 -8.28 -18.09
CA THR A 97 -8.07 -8.00 -17.67
C THR A 97 -7.33 -9.26 -17.21
N PHE A 98 -8.00 -10.18 -16.51
CA PHE A 98 -7.42 -11.39 -15.93
C PHE A 98 -8.18 -12.66 -16.34
N PRO A 99 -8.33 -12.96 -17.64
CA PRO A 99 -9.17 -14.06 -18.12
C PRO A 99 -8.69 -15.43 -17.64
N HIS A 100 -7.42 -15.55 -17.29
CA HIS A 100 -6.80 -16.79 -16.82
C HIS A 100 -7.05 -17.07 -15.32
N VAL A 101 -7.51 -16.11 -14.53
CA VAL A 101 -7.80 -16.27 -13.09
C VAL A 101 -9.30 -16.04 -12.83
N PRO A 102 -9.95 -16.80 -11.92
CA PRO A 102 -11.34 -16.54 -11.54
C PRO A 102 -11.47 -15.32 -10.61
N LEU A 103 -11.21 -14.12 -11.14
CA LEU A 103 -11.47 -12.85 -10.46
C LEU A 103 -12.80 -12.26 -10.95
N ASP A 104 -13.89 -12.99 -10.77
CA ASP A 104 -15.24 -12.60 -11.21
C ASP A 104 -16.24 -12.59 -10.04
N ALA A 105 -17.45 -12.09 -10.29
CA ALA A 105 -18.50 -11.95 -9.29
C ALA A 105 -18.86 -13.27 -8.58
N ALA A 106 -18.78 -14.40 -9.28
CA ALA A 106 -19.04 -15.71 -8.69
C ALA A 106 -18.00 -16.08 -7.62
N HIS A 107 -16.79 -15.54 -7.72
CA HIS A 107 -15.70 -15.82 -6.78
C HIS A 107 -15.51 -14.72 -5.72
N ILE A 108 -15.73 -13.46 -6.08
CA ILE A 108 -15.50 -12.30 -5.22
C ILE A 108 -16.75 -11.93 -4.41
N GLY A 109 -17.93 -12.14 -4.98
CA GLY A 109 -19.21 -11.72 -4.42
C GLY A 109 -19.62 -10.29 -4.82
N ALA A 110 -20.92 -10.11 -5.08
CA ALA A 110 -21.48 -8.85 -5.59
C ALA A 110 -21.28 -7.66 -4.63
N ALA A 111 -21.37 -7.89 -3.32
CA ALA A 111 -21.19 -6.86 -2.31
C ALA A 111 -19.77 -6.27 -2.34
N GLU A 112 -18.76 -7.12 -2.52
CA GLU A 112 -17.37 -6.70 -2.60
C GLU A 112 -17.06 -5.97 -3.91
N LEU A 113 -17.59 -6.44 -5.04
CA LEU A 113 -17.48 -5.71 -6.31
C LEU A 113 -18.13 -4.33 -6.23
N ALA A 114 -19.29 -4.22 -5.57
CA ALA A 114 -19.97 -2.95 -5.34
C ALA A 114 -19.14 -2.00 -4.46
N ARG A 115 -18.51 -2.51 -3.39
CA ARG A 115 -17.59 -1.73 -2.55
C ARG A 115 -16.37 -1.27 -3.35
N PHE A 116 -15.76 -2.16 -4.13
CA PHE A 116 -14.57 -1.87 -4.94
C PHE A 116 -14.86 -0.86 -6.05
N ALA A 117 -16.04 -0.89 -6.66
CA ALA A 117 -16.49 0.06 -7.67
C ALA A 117 -16.66 1.49 -7.10
N ARG A 118 -17.23 1.60 -5.89
CA ARG A 118 -17.43 2.89 -5.21
C ARG A 118 -16.17 3.45 -4.56
N SER A 119 -15.15 2.62 -4.34
CA SER A 119 -13.91 3.06 -3.69
C SER A 119 -13.16 4.07 -4.55
N ALA A 120 -12.94 5.28 -4.01
CA ALA A 120 -12.08 6.28 -4.62
C ALA A 120 -10.59 5.86 -4.62
N GLY A 121 -10.22 4.83 -3.87
CA GLY A 121 -8.84 4.45 -3.63
C GLY A 121 -8.06 5.50 -2.85
N GLY A 122 -6.74 5.31 -2.76
CA GLY A 122 -5.80 6.28 -2.23
C GLY A 122 -4.77 6.70 -3.26
N HIS A 123 -3.86 7.58 -2.84
CA HIS A 123 -2.76 8.08 -3.67
C HIS A 123 -1.43 7.86 -2.94
N PHE A 124 -0.39 7.55 -3.70
CA PHE A 124 0.96 7.50 -3.16
C PHE A 124 1.44 8.93 -2.85
N PRO A 125 1.95 9.18 -1.63
CA PRO A 125 2.39 10.50 -1.24
C PRO A 125 3.61 10.93 -2.06
N GLN A 126 3.82 12.24 -2.14
CA GLN A 126 5.12 12.75 -2.58
C GLN A 126 6.18 12.37 -1.52
N PRO A 127 7.34 11.80 -1.89
CA PRO A 127 8.40 11.58 -0.92
C PRO A 127 8.80 12.89 -0.26
N GLN A 128 8.78 12.90 1.06
CA GLN A 128 9.07 14.06 1.89
C GLN A 128 9.73 13.65 3.21
N HIS A 129 10.54 14.53 3.78
CA HIS A 129 11.13 14.36 5.11
C HIS A 129 11.39 15.71 5.78
N CYS A 130 11.45 15.74 7.10
CA CYS A 130 11.93 16.88 7.87
C CYS A 130 13.45 16.87 7.95
N THR A 131 14.11 18.02 7.78
CA THR A 131 15.59 18.11 7.87
C THR A 131 16.12 17.93 9.28
N ASP A 132 15.28 18.16 10.27
CA ASP A 132 15.60 18.06 11.69
C ASP A 132 14.58 17.13 12.33
N ALA A 133 15.05 16.10 13.03
CA ALA A 133 14.18 15.14 13.71
C ALA A 133 13.77 15.60 15.11
N ALA A 134 14.50 16.53 15.72
CA ALA A 134 14.27 17.00 17.07
C ALA A 134 14.23 18.53 17.14
N LEU A 135 13.36 19.04 18.02
CA LEU A 135 13.24 20.44 18.38
C LEU A 135 13.38 20.58 19.90
N VAL A 136 14.36 21.36 20.32
CA VAL A 136 14.48 21.80 21.72
C VAL A 136 14.05 23.28 21.78
N PRO A 137 12.88 23.59 22.36
CA PRO A 137 12.42 24.97 22.49
C PRO A 137 13.38 25.78 23.36
N THR A 138 13.70 26.99 22.91
CA THR A 138 14.53 27.91 23.68
C THR A 138 13.83 28.29 24.99
N GLY A 139 14.50 28.13 26.13
CA GLY A 139 13.93 28.46 27.45
C GLY A 139 13.05 27.37 28.09
N ALA A 140 12.80 26.25 27.41
CA ALA A 140 12.13 25.09 28.00
C ALA A 140 13.19 24.12 28.55
N ALA A 141 13.60 24.32 29.81
CA ALA A 141 14.49 23.39 30.48
C ALA A 141 13.81 22.01 30.58
N GLY A 142 14.44 20.97 30.03
CA GLY A 142 14.00 19.59 30.15
C GLY A 142 12.93 19.11 29.15
N CYS A 143 12.55 19.90 28.15
CA CYS A 143 11.56 19.49 27.14
C CYS A 143 12.13 19.47 25.72
N ALA A 144 11.81 18.44 24.96
CA ALA A 144 12.11 18.33 23.53
C ALA A 144 10.92 17.68 22.80
N ALA A 145 10.74 18.04 21.54
CA ALA A 145 9.81 17.36 20.62
C ALA A 145 10.64 16.59 19.58
N VAL A 146 10.24 15.36 19.27
CA VAL A 146 10.92 14.50 18.28
C VAL A 146 9.87 13.98 17.29
N LEU A 147 10.22 13.94 16.01
CA LEU A 147 9.45 13.31 14.95
C LEU A 147 10.01 11.91 14.68
N ALA A 148 9.13 10.95 14.39
CA ALA A 148 9.48 9.60 13.97
C ALA A 148 8.43 9.04 12.99
N GLY A 149 8.82 8.08 12.16
CA GLY A 149 7.95 7.47 11.14
C GLY A 149 7.40 8.51 10.17
N ASP A 150 6.13 8.36 9.78
CA ASP A 150 5.46 9.22 8.79
C ASP A 150 5.48 10.72 9.12
N ALA A 151 5.64 11.08 10.41
CA ALA A 151 5.80 12.48 10.82
C ALA A 151 7.19 13.04 10.48
N LEU A 152 8.23 12.20 10.48
CA LEU A 152 9.60 12.56 10.12
C LEU A 152 9.85 12.39 8.62
N HIS A 153 9.38 11.30 8.02
CA HIS A 153 9.56 10.99 6.61
C HIS A 153 8.37 10.19 6.08
N ALA A 154 7.92 10.51 4.88
CA ALA A 154 6.85 9.77 4.19
C ALA A 154 7.24 9.59 2.73
N PHE A 155 7.05 8.40 2.19
CA PHE A 155 7.39 8.06 0.80
C PHE A 155 6.42 7.02 0.25
N PRO A 156 6.30 6.90 -1.09
CA PRO A 156 5.48 5.87 -1.70
C PRO A 156 5.74 4.47 -1.13
N PRO A 157 4.71 3.62 -0.96
CA PRO A 157 4.86 2.28 -0.40
C PRO A 157 5.40 1.27 -1.42
N ASP A 158 5.98 1.71 -2.54
CA ASP A 158 6.48 0.86 -3.62
C ASP A 158 7.65 -0.04 -3.18
N LEU A 159 8.38 0.36 -2.13
CA LEU A 159 9.43 -0.46 -1.49
C LEU A 159 8.92 -1.29 -0.30
N GLY A 160 7.71 -1.03 0.20
CA GLY A 160 7.19 -1.67 1.41
C GLY A 160 8.01 -1.42 2.67
N GLN A 161 8.76 -0.31 2.74
CA GLN A 161 9.71 -0.03 3.84
C GLN A 161 9.26 1.03 4.83
N GLY A 162 8.10 1.69 4.66
CA GLY A 162 7.67 2.77 5.56
C GLY A 162 7.61 2.33 7.03
N VAL A 163 6.99 1.19 7.31
CA VAL A 163 6.90 0.64 8.68
C VAL A 163 8.28 0.25 9.21
N ASN A 164 9.13 -0.40 8.42
CA ASN A 164 10.48 -0.78 8.86
C ASN A 164 11.33 0.45 9.19
N ALA A 165 11.26 1.49 8.36
CA ALA A 165 11.95 2.76 8.59
C ALA A 165 11.43 3.45 9.87
N GLY A 166 10.11 3.52 10.07
CA GLY A 166 9.54 4.08 11.29
C GLY A 166 9.93 3.31 12.55
N LEU A 167 9.98 1.97 12.49
CA LEU A 167 10.46 1.16 13.61
C LEU A 167 11.95 1.37 13.89
N GLN A 168 12.75 1.57 12.83
CA GLN A 168 14.16 1.92 12.98
C GLN A 168 14.34 3.28 13.67
N ASP A 169 13.51 4.28 13.36
CA ASP A 169 13.54 5.58 14.05
C ASP A 169 13.29 5.42 15.56
N VAL A 170 12.27 4.63 15.93
CA VAL A 170 11.91 4.38 17.34
C VAL A 170 13.05 3.66 18.05
N GLY A 171 13.64 2.64 17.42
CA GLY A 171 14.78 1.92 17.99
C GLY A 171 16.01 2.82 18.19
N ALA A 172 16.30 3.69 17.22
CA ALA A 172 17.39 4.65 17.32
C ALA A 172 17.14 5.68 18.44
N LEU A 173 15.91 6.21 18.55
CA LEU A 173 15.54 7.13 19.62
C LEU A 173 15.67 6.48 21.00
N ALA A 174 15.16 5.26 21.17
CA ALA A 174 15.27 4.53 22.43
C ALA A 174 16.73 4.32 22.86
N ALA A 175 17.59 3.88 21.93
CA ALA A 175 19.01 3.70 22.20
C ALA A 175 19.71 4.98 22.66
N GLN A 176 19.34 6.14 22.10
CA GLN A 176 19.87 7.43 22.53
C GLN A 176 19.36 7.85 23.90
N LEU A 177 18.07 7.63 24.19
CA LEU A 177 17.50 7.91 25.51
C LEU A 177 18.17 7.05 26.59
N ASP A 178 18.39 5.76 26.34
CA ASP A 178 19.05 4.86 27.28
C ASP A 178 20.52 5.24 27.53
N ALA A 179 21.25 5.62 26.48
CA ALA A 179 22.66 6.03 26.58
C ALA A 179 22.84 7.35 27.37
N HIS A 180 21.82 8.19 27.40
CA HIS A 180 21.83 9.50 28.07
C HIS A 180 20.91 9.58 29.28
N ALA A 181 20.30 8.46 29.69
CA ALA A 181 19.58 8.36 30.93
C ALA A 181 20.57 8.53 32.09
N VAL A 182 20.45 9.63 32.82
CA VAL A 182 21.14 9.80 34.10
C VAL A 182 20.55 8.76 35.06
N ARG A 183 21.35 7.76 35.43
CA ARG A 183 21.03 6.83 36.52
C ARG A 183 21.26 7.49 37.87
#